data_AF-A0A6N6P4W5-F1
#
_entry.id   AF-A0A6N6P4W5-F1
#
_cell.length_a   1.000
_cell.length_b   1.000
_cell.length_c   1.000
_cell.angle_alpha   90.00
_cell.angle_beta   90.00
_cell.angle_gamma   90.00
#
_symmetry.space_group_name_H-M   'P 1'
#
loop_
_entity.id
_entity.type
_entity.pdbx_description
1 polymer ?
#
loop_
_entity_poly.entity_id
_entity_poly.type
_entity_poly.pdbx_seq_one_letter_code
_entity_poly.pdbx_strand_id
1 'polypeptide(L)'
;MTGASSVKTSYPPKSVGRISHLDALRGIAALGVCFHHALYSFRGITGNEFIYRMTGESAVVFFFLLSSFVLCRSLDRGGHSGIAIIPAYYVKRFFRIYPAVLAAVVLAALVALSYRWIPELNDATPWFHEQVAKARSVTGFSAYLMNALLLDRRLDPPLWTIIIELMGSFLLPWLMLLPRRRTAPLFAVGVLLIFFSFRADGCTRYWIAPLFGFYIGYLIHLLDGSSPRMEVISTDVQITVITKTPDPPGGR
;
A
#
# COMPACT_ATOMS: atom_id res chain seq x y z
N MET A 1 -26.21 -50.29 26.02
CA MET A 1 -26.17 -49.44 24.81
C MET A 1 -26.56 -48.03 25.22
N THR A 2 -25.59 -47.16 25.50
CA THR A 2 -25.84 -45.75 25.85
C THR A 2 -25.02 -44.89 24.90
N GLY A 3 -25.67 -44.41 23.85
CA GLY A 3 -25.06 -43.55 22.84
C GLY A 3 -24.82 -42.15 23.40
N ALA A 4 -23.55 -41.78 23.55
CA ALA A 4 -23.17 -40.40 23.81
C ALA A 4 -23.22 -39.62 22.48
N SER A 5 -24.27 -38.83 22.30
CA SER A 5 -24.37 -37.88 21.18
C SER A 5 -23.35 -36.75 21.39
N SER A 6 -22.27 -36.80 20.61
CA SER A 6 -21.29 -35.74 20.46
C SER A 6 -21.94 -34.52 19.79
N VAL A 7 -22.26 -33.49 20.57
CA VAL A 7 -22.66 -32.19 20.04
C VAL A 7 -21.41 -31.49 19.50
N LYS A 8 -21.21 -31.54 18.18
CA LYS A 8 -20.23 -30.69 17.49
C LYS A 8 -20.76 -29.26 17.46
N THR A 9 -20.28 -28.41 18.36
CA THR A 9 -20.44 -26.96 18.23
C THR A 9 -19.57 -26.48 17.06
N SER A 10 -20.15 -26.36 15.87
CA SER A 10 -19.50 -25.71 14.74
C SER A 10 -19.45 -24.21 15.01
N TYR A 11 -18.36 -23.72 15.59
CA TYR A 11 -18.10 -22.29 15.56
C TYR A 11 -17.91 -21.89 14.09
N PRO A 12 -18.66 -20.91 13.57
CA PRO A 12 -18.38 -20.39 12.24
C PRO A 12 -16.93 -19.88 12.25
N PRO A 13 -16.14 -20.14 11.19
CA PRO A 13 -14.80 -19.59 11.11
C PRO A 13 -14.92 -18.09 11.26
N LYS A 14 -14.31 -17.54 12.31
CA LYS A 14 -14.27 -16.09 12.59
C LYS A 14 -13.86 -15.43 11.27
N SER A 15 -14.78 -14.72 10.62
CA SER A 15 -14.48 -14.05 9.36
C SER A 15 -13.35 -13.09 9.68
N VAL A 16 -12.14 -13.45 9.26
CA VAL A 16 -10.94 -12.77 9.74
C VAL A 16 -10.88 -11.44 9.00
N GLY A 17 -11.58 -10.45 9.56
CA GLY A 17 -11.82 -9.15 9.00
C GLY A 17 -10.51 -8.56 8.49
N ARG A 18 -10.55 -8.09 7.24
CA ARG A 18 -9.69 -6.99 6.80
C ARG A 18 -9.66 -5.96 7.93
N ILE A 19 -8.48 -5.51 8.37
CA ILE A 19 -8.38 -4.58 9.49
C ILE A 19 -8.93 -3.25 9.01
N SER A 20 -10.25 -3.10 9.11
CA SER A 20 -11.05 -2.01 8.57
C SER A 20 -10.52 -0.65 9.03
N HIS A 21 -10.03 -0.59 10.26
CA HIS A 21 -9.40 0.60 10.83
C HIS A 21 -8.17 1.09 10.04
N LEU A 22 -7.28 0.19 9.59
CA LEU A 22 -6.09 0.59 8.81
C LEU A 22 -6.47 1.05 7.39
N ASP A 23 -7.53 0.48 6.83
CA ASP A 23 -8.07 0.91 5.55
C ASP A 23 -8.75 2.28 5.67
N ALA A 24 -9.47 2.52 6.76
CA ALA A 24 -10.04 3.83 7.06
C ALA A 24 -8.95 4.89 7.25
N LEU A 25 -7.87 4.58 7.98
CA LEU A 25 -6.75 5.50 8.14
C LEU A 25 -6.07 5.85 6.81
N ARG A 26 -5.95 4.90 5.88
CA ARG A 26 -5.49 5.18 4.51
C ARG A 26 -6.45 6.11 3.76
N GLY A 27 -7.76 5.91 3.92
CA GLY A 27 -8.78 6.82 3.37
C GLY A 27 -8.62 8.24 3.92
N ILE A 28 -8.44 8.39 5.23
CA ILE A 28 -8.22 9.69 5.88
C ILE A 28 -6.94 10.36 5.36
N ALA A 29 -5.85 9.60 5.23
CA ALA A 29 -4.60 10.12 4.66
C ALA A 29 -4.80 10.62 3.21
N ALA A 30 -5.49 9.84 2.38
CA ALA A 30 -5.79 10.23 1.00
C ALA A 30 -6.69 11.48 0.93
N LEU A 31 -7.71 11.59 1.79
CA LEU A 31 -8.54 12.78 1.90
C LEU A 31 -7.74 14.01 2.34
N GLY A 32 -6.79 13.83 3.26
CA GLY A 32 -5.83 14.87 3.64
C GLY A 32 -5.07 15.40 2.43
N VAL A 33 -4.53 14.51 1.59
CA VAL A 33 -3.81 14.90 0.35
C VAL A 33 -4.71 15.63 -0.64
N CYS A 34 -5.96 15.17 -0.82
CA CYS A 34 -6.93 15.89 -1.65
C CYS A 34 -7.20 17.30 -1.11
N PHE A 35 -7.38 17.43 0.20
CA PHE A 35 -7.61 18.72 0.85
C PHE A 35 -6.38 19.64 0.72
N HIS A 36 -5.17 19.10 0.90
CA HIS A 36 -3.93 19.82 0.67
C HIS A 36 -3.86 20.43 -0.73
N HIS A 37 -4.12 19.63 -1.77
CA HIS A 37 -4.13 20.12 -3.14
C HIS A 37 -5.24 21.14 -3.39
N ALA A 38 -6.43 20.96 -2.81
CA ALA A 38 -7.51 21.94 -2.91
C ALA A 38 -7.11 23.31 -2.32
N LEU A 39 -6.52 23.33 -1.11
CA LEU A 39 -6.03 24.56 -0.49
C LEU A 39 -4.88 25.19 -1.27
N TYR A 40 -3.98 24.38 -1.84
CA TYR A 40 -2.82 24.85 -2.59
C TYR A 40 -3.16 25.35 -4.01
N SER A 41 -4.35 25.04 -4.52
CA SER A 41 -4.71 25.34 -5.92
C SER A 41 -5.12 26.80 -6.14
N PHE A 42 -5.65 27.46 -5.11
CA PHE A 42 -6.18 28.83 -5.21
C PHE A 42 -5.55 29.75 -4.18
N ARG A 43 -5.27 30.98 -4.59
CA ARG A 43 -4.77 32.07 -3.73
C ARG A 43 -5.86 32.50 -2.74
N GLY A 44 -5.45 33.08 -1.62
CA GLY A 44 -6.38 33.61 -0.60
C GLY A 44 -6.95 32.56 0.36
N ILE A 45 -6.73 31.26 0.10
CA ILE A 45 -7.07 30.20 1.05
C ILE A 45 -5.90 30.03 2.03
N THR A 46 -5.87 30.83 3.08
CA THR A 46 -4.84 30.72 4.14
C THR A 46 -5.21 29.60 5.11
N GLY A 47 -4.55 28.45 4.96
CA GLY A 47 -4.60 27.36 5.94
C GLY A 47 -3.53 27.53 7.03
N ASN A 48 -3.75 26.92 8.20
CA ASN A 48 -2.71 26.78 9.22
C ASN A 48 -1.52 25.99 8.64
N GLU A 49 -0.30 26.49 8.79
CA GLU A 49 0.93 25.85 8.29
C GLU A 49 1.08 24.41 8.79
N PHE A 50 0.70 24.13 10.03
CA PHE A 50 0.68 22.79 10.60
C PHE A 50 -0.26 21.87 9.82
N ILE A 51 -1.49 22.32 9.55
CA ILE A 51 -2.47 21.54 8.77
C ILE A 51 -1.90 21.28 7.39
N TYR A 52 -1.35 22.31 6.74
CA TYR A 52 -0.76 22.18 5.40
C TYR A 52 0.36 21.13 5.33
N ARG A 53 1.27 21.12 6.32
CA ARG A 53 2.35 20.13 6.41
C ARG A 53 1.80 18.71 6.68
N MET A 54 0.82 18.59 7.57
CA MET A 54 0.22 17.29 7.92
C MET A 54 -0.59 16.68 6.77
N THR A 55 -1.26 17.51 5.96
CA THR A 55 -2.12 17.03 4.87
C THR A 55 -1.39 16.79 3.56
N GLY A 56 -0.17 17.32 3.39
CA GLY A 56 0.65 17.14 2.18
C GLY A 56 1.54 15.90 2.26
N GLU A 57 2.85 16.12 2.21
CA GLU A 57 3.86 15.05 2.18
C GLU A 57 3.74 14.06 3.35
N SER A 58 3.47 14.55 4.56
CA SER A 58 3.33 13.67 5.74
C SER A 58 2.17 12.68 5.60
N ALA A 59 1.03 13.11 5.04
CA ALA A 59 -0.09 12.21 4.75
C ALA A 59 0.26 11.17 3.69
N VAL A 60 1.04 11.54 2.67
CA VAL A 60 1.53 10.60 1.65
C VAL A 60 2.45 9.55 2.29
N VAL A 61 3.44 9.96 3.08
CA VAL A 61 4.35 9.04 3.79
C VAL A 61 3.57 8.08 4.69
N PHE A 62 2.58 8.60 5.43
CA PHE A 62 1.73 7.80 6.30
C PHE A 62 0.87 6.80 5.51
N PHE A 63 0.32 7.19 4.35
CA PHE A 63 -0.39 6.30 3.46
C PHE A 63 0.47 5.10 3.02
N PHE A 64 1.72 5.36 2.60
CA PHE A 64 2.64 4.30 2.17
C PHE A 64 3.12 3.40 3.31
N LEU A 65 3.30 3.95 4.51
CA LEU A 65 3.56 3.17 5.72
C LEU A 65 2.43 2.18 6.00
N LEU A 66 1.18 2.65 6.00
CA LEU A 66 0.04 1.77 6.22
C LEU A 66 -0.12 0.74 5.09
N SER A 67 0.13 1.15 3.84
CA SER A 67 0.03 0.25 2.69
C SER A 67 1.03 -0.89 2.79
N SER A 68 2.31 -0.63 3.03
CA SER A 68 3.33 -1.68 3.20
C SER A 68 3.02 -2.61 4.38
N PHE A 69 2.67 -2.06 5.55
CA PHE A 69 2.34 -2.85 6.74
C PHE A 69 1.17 -3.83 6.49
N VAL A 70 0.07 -3.34 5.91
CA VAL A 70 -1.10 -4.18 5.59
C VAL A 70 -0.75 -5.24 4.55
N LEU A 71 0.13 -4.90 3.60
CA LEU A 71 0.49 -5.77 2.50
C LEU A 71 1.39 -6.91 2.97
N CYS A 72 2.36 -6.64 3.85
CA CYS A 72 3.16 -7.67 4.51
C CYS A 72 2.27 -8.63 5.32
N ARG A 73 1.33 -8.12 6.13
CA ARG A 73 0.39 -8.98 6.86
C ARG A 73 -0.52 -9.80 5.94
N SER A 74 -0.89 -9.26 4.78
CA SER A 74 -1.69 -10.00 3.80
C SER A 74 -0.91 -11.14 3.16
N LEU A 75 0.41 -10.97 2.96
CA LEU A 75 1.29 -12.01 2.43
C LEU A 75 1.48 -13.14 3.46
N ASP A 76 1.71 -12.80 4.73
CA ASP A 76 1.83 -13.79 5.81
C ASP A 76 0.55 -14.61 6.02
N ARG A 77 -0.62 -13.96 5.97
CA ARG A 77 -1.91 -14.63 6.14
C ARG A 77 -2.30 -15.54 4.97
N GLY A 78 -1.60 -15.43 3.84
CA GLY A 78 -1.87 -16.23 2.65
C GLY A 78 -1.65 -17.72 2.86
N GLY A 79 -0.91 -18.16 3.88
CA GLY A 79 -0.68 -19.58 4.19
C GLY A 79 0.11 -20.37 3.14
N HIS A 80 0.49 -19.72 2.04
CA HIS A 80 1.32 -20.29 0.98
C HIS A 80 2.73 -19.73 1.12
N SER A 81 3.68 -20.58 1.48
CA SER A 81 5.07 -20.23 1.70
C SER A 81 5.89 -20.33 0.41
N GLY A 82 6.77 -19.34 0.19
CA GLY A 82 7.77 -19.35 -0.89
C GLY A 82 7.40 -18.58 -2.16
N ILE A 83 8.25 -18.72 -3.19
CA ILE A 83 8.19 -17.96 -4.45
C ILE A 83 6.90 -18.22 -5.24
N ALA A 84 6.24 -19.36 -5.02
CA ALA A 84 5.02 -19.76 -5.74
C ALA A 84 3.82 -18.83 -5.53
N ILE A 85 3.77 -18.04 -4.43
CA ILE A 85 2.67 -17.11 -4.17
C ILE A 85 2.79 -15.79 -4.96
N ILE A 86 4.00 -15.47 -5.45
CA ILE A 86 4.33 -14.17 -6.05
C ILE A 86 3.45 -13.84 -7.27
N PRO A 87 3.22 -14.77 -8.23
CA PRO A 87 2.38 -14.47 -9.39
C PRO A 87 0.93 -14.15 -9.01
N ALA A 88 0.33 -14.96 -8.12
CA ALA A 88 -1.05 -14.76 -7.66
C ALA A 88 -1.21 -13.41 -6.94
N TYR A 89 -0.20 -13.03 -6.16
CA TYR A 89 -0.14 -11.73 -5.50
C TYR A 89 -0.11 -10.57 -6.51
N TYR A 90 0.76 -10.62 -7.53
CA TYR A 90 0.83 -9.56 -8.53
C TYR A 90 -0.44 -9.44 -9.37
N VAL A 91 -1.05 -10.55 -9.76
CA VAL A 91 -2.32 -10.56 -10.49
C VAL A 91 -3.42 -9.88 -9.68
N LYS A 92 -3.61 -10.29 -8.42
CA LYS A 92 -4.60 -9.69 -7.53
C LYS A 92 -4.39 -8.18 -7.35
N ARG A 93 -3.12 -7.77 -7.32
CA ARG A 93 -2.73 -6.37 -7.13
C ARG A 93 -2.95 -5.53 -8.39
N PHE A 94 -2.62 -6.08 -9.55
CA PHE A 94 -2.88 -5.47 -10.84
C PHE A 94 -4.37 -5.18 -11.02
N PHE A 95 -5.24 -6.18 -10.81
CA PHE A 95 -6.70 -6.01 -10.90
C PHE A 95 -7.30 -5.13 -9.81
N ARG A 96 -6.56 -4.83 -8.74
CA ARG A 96 -6.99 -3.87 -7.72
C ARG A 96 -6.62 -2.43 -8.07
N ILE A 97 -5.44 -2.21 -8.64
CA ILE A 97 -4.90 -0.87 -8.89
C ILE A 97 -5.38 -0.35 -10.25
N TYR A 98 -5.31 -1.17 -11.29
CA TYR A 98 -5.53 -0.71 -12.66
C TYR A 98 -6.95 -0.17 -12.92
N PRO A 99 -8.04 -0.76 -12.41
CA PRO A 99 -9.38 -0.18 -12.56
C PRO A 99 -9.50 1.22 -11.95
N ALA A 100 -8.86 1.46 -10.80
CA ALA A 100 -8.84 2.78 -10.17
C ALA A 100 -8.02 3.79 -10.99
N VAL A 101 -6.88 3.38 -11.55
CA VAL A 101 -6.07 4.20 -12.46
C VAL A 101 -6.88 4.60 -13.70
N LEU A 102 -7.57 3.64 -14.34
CA LEU A 102 -8.40 3.94 -15.49
C LEU A 102 -9.53 4.92 -15.16
N ALA A 103 -10.22 4.73 -14.03
CA ALA A 103 -11.26 5.63 -13.58
C ALA A 103 -10.71 7.06 -13.32
N ALA A 104 -9.54 7.17 -12.68
CA ALA A 104 -8.88 8.44 -12.42
C ALA A 104 -8.47 9.15 -13.72
N VAL A 105 -7.88 8.43 -14.67
CA VAL A 105 -7.47 8.97 -15.98
C VAL A 105 -8.68 9.41 -16.80
N VAL A 106 -9.78 8.65 -16.80
CA VAL A 106 -11.03 9.05 -17.47
C VAL A 106 -11.59 10.31 -16.84
N LEU A 107 -11.67 10.37 -15.50
CA LEU A 107 -12.14 11.57 -14.80
C LEU A 107 -11.25 12.78 -15.11
N ALA A 108 -9.93 12.62 -15.05
CA ALA A 108 -8.97 13.65 -15.35
C ALA A 108 -9.06 14.12 -16.82
N ALA A 109 -9.36 13.21 -17.76
CA ALA A 109 -9.61 13.55 -19.16
C ALA A 109 -10.87 14.43 -19.31
N LEU A 110 -11.97 14.06 -18.64
CA LEU A 110 -13.20 14.85 -18.66
C LEU A 110 -12.99 16.25 -18.09
N VAL A 111 -12.27 16.34 -16.97
CA VAL A 111 -11.91 17.62 -16.35
C VAL A 111 -10.99 18.44 -17.27
N ALA A 112 -9.98 17.83 -17.90
CA ALA A 112 -9.10 18.51 -18.84
C ALA A 112 -9.84 19.06 -20.07
N LEU A 113 -10.86 18.35 -20.56
CA LEU A 113 -11.74 18.84 -21.61
C LEU A 113 -12.53 20.08 -21.17
N SER A 114 -13.01 20.11 -19.92
CA SER A 114 -13.71 21.27 -19.36
C SER A 114 -12.81 22.52 -19.31
N TYR A 115 -11.52 22.35 -19.00
CA TYR A 115 -10.57 23.46 -18.95
C TYR A 115 -10.36 24.17 -20.29
N ARG A 116 -10.74 23.57 -21.42
CA ARG A 116 -10.66 24.23 -22.74
C ARG A 116 -11.72 25.32 -22.91
N TRP A 117 -12.81 25.23 -22.15
CA TRP A 117 -13.96 26.14 -22.23
C TRP A 117 -13.98 27.17 -21.09
N ILE A 118 -13.12 27.00 -20.08
CA ILE A 118 -13.04 27.89 -18.92
C ILE A 118 -11.94 28.94 -19.19
N PRO A 119 -12.22 30.24 -18.95
CA PRO A 119 -11.23 31.31 -18.99
C PRO A 119 -10.04 31.07 -18.05
N GLU A 120 -9.00 31.89 -18.14
CA GLU A 120 -7.89 31.80 -17.20
C GLU A 120 -8.38 31.98 -15.75
N LEU A 121 -7.91 31.09 -14.88
CA LEU A 121 -8.26 31.08 -13.46
C LEU A 121 -7.40 32.12 -12.74
N ASN A 122 -7.84 33.38 -12.70
CA ASN A 122 -7.04 34.49 -12.15
C ASN A 122 -6.59 34.28 -10.69
N ASP A 123 -7.40 33.58 -9.89
CA ASP A 123 -7.08 33.28 -8.48
C ASP A 123 -6.26 32.00 -8.30
N ALA A 124 -5.85 31.31 -9.38
CA ALA A 124 -5.05 30.10 -9.25
C ALA A 124 -3.61 30.37 -8.82
N THR A 125 -3.02 29.41 -8.13
CA THR A 125 -1.58 29.45 -7.82
C THR A 125 -0.76 29.13 -9.08
N PRO A 126 0.51 29.57 -9.15
CA PRO A 126 1.38 29.22 -10.29
C PRO A 126 1.47 27.71 -10.53
N TRP A 127 1.48 26.93 -9.45
CA TRP A 127 1.42 25.47 -9.54
C TRP A 127 0.15 25.02 -10.25
N PHE A 128 -1.03 25.49 -9.83
CA PHE A 128 -2.28 25.02 -10.44
C PHE A 128 -2.41 25.45 -11.91
N HIS A 129 -1.94 26.65 -12.27
CA HIS A 129 -1.84 27.07 -13.67
C HIS A 129 -0.98 26.12 -14.50
N GLU A 130 0.18 25.71 -13.98
CA GLU A 130 1.05 24.74 -14.66
C GLU A 130 0.35 23.39 -14.87
N GLN A 131 -0.40 22.92 -13.87
CA GLN A 131 -1.14 21.66 -13.99
C GLN A 131 -2.27 21.74 -15.03
N VAL A 132 -3.01 22.86 -15.05
CA VAL A 132 -4.05 23.11 -16.08
C VAL A 132 -3.42 23.18 -17.47
N ALA A 133 -2.28 23.85 -17.62
CA ALA A 133 -1.56 23.94 -18.90
C ALA A 133 -1.10 22.55 -19.38
N LYS A 134 -0.54 21.72 -18.49
CA LYS A 134 -0.17 20.33 -18.78
C LYS A 134 -1.38 19.51 -19.21
N ALA A 135 -2.49 19.59 -18.47
CA ALA A 135 -3.73 18.88 -18.81
C ALA A 135 -4.30 19.31 -20.17
N ARG A 136 -4.30 20.62 -20.48
CA ARG A 136 -4.70 21.15 -21.80
C ARG A 136 -3.82 20.65 -22.94
N SER A 137 -2.52 20.43 -22.69
CA SER A 137 -1.58 19.92 -23.69
C SER A 137 -1.81 18.46 -24.08
N VAL A 138 -2.59 17.71 -23.29
CA VAL A 138 -2.92 16.32 -23.59
C VAL A 138 -4.09 16.29 -24.58
N THR A 139 -3.77 15.95 -25.83
CA THR A 139 -4.74 15.86 -26.93
C THR A 139 -4.56 14.53 -27.68
N GLY A 140 -5.67 13.96 -28.14
CA GLY A 140 -5.68 12.73 -28.93
C GLY A 140 -5.64 11.43 -28.11
N PHE A 141 -6.10 10.35 -28.72
CA PHE A 141 -6.25 9.05 -28.09
C PHE A 141 -4.93 8.47 -27.56
N SER A 142 -3.84 8.62 -28.33
CA SER A 142 -2.51 8.11 -27.94
C SER A 142 -2.01 8.76 -26.65
N ALA A 143 -2.21 10.07 -26.47
CA ALA A 143 -1.78 10.77 -25.26
C ALA A 143 -2.58 10.32 -24.03
N TYR A 144 -3.90 10.11 -24.17
CA TYR A 144 -4.72 9.52 -23.11
C TYR A 144 -4.29 8.09 -22.78
N LEU A 145 -3.96 7.29 -23.80
CA LEU A 145 -3.44 5.93 -23.61
C LEU A 145 -2.10 5.94 -22.88
N MET A 146 -1.19 6.86 -23.18
CA MET A 146 0.08 6.99 -22.44
C MET A 146 -0.14 7.32 -20.96
N ASN A 147 -1.17 8.12 -20.63
CA ASN A 147 -1.54 8.38 -19.23
C ASN A 147 -2.15 7.13 -18.57
N ALA A 148 -3.01 6.39 -19.28
CA ALA A 148 -3.57 5.12 -18.80
C ALA A 148 -2.50 4.05 -18.54
N LEU A 149 -1.43 4.04 -19.34
CA LEU A 149 -0.28 3.15 -19.18
C LEU A 149 0.76 3.65 -18.16
N LEU A 150 0.50 4.77 -17.47
CA LEU A 150 1.42 5.41 -16.50
C LEU A 150 2.75 5.89 -17.11
N LEU A 151 2.84 6.00 -18.44
CA LEU A 151 4.01 6.50 -19.16
C LEU A 151 4.05 8.03 -19.21
N ASP A 152 2.86 8.64 -19.20
CA ASP A 152 2.67 10.09 -19.06
C ASP A 152 1.81 10.36 -17.81
N ARG A 153 1.98 11.53 -17.20
CA ARG A 153 1.29 11.96 -15.97
C ARG A 153 0.84 13.41 -16.05
N ARG A 154 0.85 14.01 -17.24
CA ARG A 154 0.40 15.39 -17.46
C ARG A 154 -1.08 15.58 -17.16
N LEU A 155 -1.88 14.53 -17.30
CA LEU A 155 -3.32 14.59 -17.08
C LEU A 155 -3.69 14.48 -15.60
N ASP A 156 -3.03 13.57 -14.88
CA ASP A 156 -3.23 13.33 -13.46
C ASP A 156 -1.86 13.25 -12.76
N PRO A 157 -1.35 14.40 -12.28
CA PRO A 157 -0.02 14.48 -11.66
C PRO A 157 0.15 13.50 -10.49
N PRO A 158 -0.80 13.36 -9.53
CA PRO A 158 -0.76 12.36 -8.47
C PRO A 158 -0.46 10.90 -8.87
N LEU A 159 -0.59 10.50 -10.15
CA LEU A 159 -0.24 9.16 -10.64
C LEU A 159 1.22 8.75 -10.34
N TRP A 160 2.12 9.70 -10.07
CA TRP A 160 3.48 9.38 -9.61
C TRP A 160 3.48 8.50 -8.33
N THR A 161 2.49 8.67 -7.45
CA THR A 161 2.36 7.85 -6.23
C THR A 161 2.02 6.39 -6.55
N ILE A 162 1.21 6.13 -7.59
CA ILE A 162 0.88 4.77 -8.03
C ILE A 162 2.13 4.04 -8.53
N ILE A 163 3.06 4.73 -9.19
CA ILE A 163 4.33 4.13 -9.62
C ILE A 163 5.12 3.66 -8.39
N ILE A 164 5.19 4.47 -7.33
CA ILE A 164 5.86 4.07 -6.08
C ILE A 164 5.14 2.90 -5.42
N GLU A 165 3.81 2.90 -5.39
CA GLU A 165 3.00 1.80 -4.87
C GLU A 165 3.30 0.51 -5.66
N LEU A 166 3.38 0.57 -6.99
CA LEU A 166 3.76 -0.54 -7.86
C LEU A 166 5.19 -1.04 -7.56
N MET A 167 6.18 -0.14 -7.53
CA MET A 167 7.58 -0.46 -7.22
C MET A 167 7.71 -1.09 -5.83
N GLY A 168 7.18 -0.44 -4.81
CA GLY A 168 7.28 -0.88 -3.43
C GLY A 168 6.74 -2.28 -3.26
N SER A 169 5.62 -2.60 -3.90
CA SER A 169 5.05 -3.94 -3.71
C SER A 169 5.41 -4.96 -4.75
N PHE A 170 6.09 -4.57 -5.83
CA PHE A 170 6.97 -5.49 -6.53
C PHE A 170 8.12 -5.93 -5.60
N LEU A 171 8.69 -5.03 -4.79
CA LEU A 171 9.82 -5.37 -3.91
C LEU A 171 9.41 -6.16 -2.65
N LEU A 172 8.21 -5.97 -2.11
CA LEU A 172 7.80 -6.59 -0.84
C LEU A 172 7.93 -8.11 -0.78
N PRO A 173 7.42 -8.91 -1.74
CA PRO A 173 7.53 -10.35 -1.65
C PRO A 173 8.99 -10.80 -1.56
N TRP A 174 9.90 -10.14 -2.27
CA TRP A 174 11.34 -10.43 -2.23
C TRP A 174 11.96 -10.05 -0.89
N LEU A 175 11.59 -8.90 -0.31
CA LEU A 175 12.02 -8.49 1.02
C LEU A 175 11.52 -9.45 2.12
N MET A 176 10.36 -10.06 1.94
CA MET A 176 9.80 -11.04 2.87
C MET A 176 10.45 -12.42 2.76
N LEU A 177 11.12 -12.73 1.64
CA LEU A 177 11.92 -13.95 1.48
C LEU A 177 13.30 -13.85 2.15
N LEU A 178 13.75 -12.64 2.53
CA LEU A 178 15.05 -12.46 3.17
C LEU A 178 15.04 -13.02 4.61
N PRO A 179 16.12 -13.72 5.02
CA PRO A 179 16.21 -14.24 6.39
C PRO A 179 16.19 -13.10 7.43
N ARG A 180 15.38 -13.24 8.48
CA ARG A 180 15.31 -12.29 9.62
C ARG A 180 16.66 -12.07 10.33
N ARG A 181 17.66 -12.93 10.12
CA ARG A 181 19.03 -12.75 10.63
C ARG A 181 19.84 -11.68 9.88
N ARG A 182 19.41 -11.24 8.69
CA ARG A 182 20.06 -10.19 7.90
C ARG A 182 19.32 -8.85 7.98
N THR A 183 18.88 -8.46 9.18
CA THR A 183 18.16 -7.19 9.40
C THR A 183 19.08 -5.99 9.50
N ALA A 184 20.34 -6.17 9.89
CA ALA A 184 21.34 -5.09 9.94
C ALA A 184 21.51 -4.30 8.62
N PRO A 185 21.68 -4.94 7.43
CA PRO A 185 21.73 -4.20 6.17
C PRO A 185 20.39 -3.55 5.83
N LEU A 186 19.26 -4.15 6.23
CA LEU A 186 17.94 -3.53 6.06
C LEU A 186 17.88 -2.24 6.86
N PHE A 187 18.29 -2.23 8.13
CA PHE A 187 18.38 -1.02 8.97
C PHE A 187 19.30 0.04 8.37
N ALA A 188 20.44 -0.34 7.80
CA ALA A 188 21.34 0.60 7.12
C ALA A 188 20.67 1.30 5.92
N VAL A 189 19.90 0.55 5.11
CA VAL A 189 19.09 1.13 4.02
C VAL A 189 18.05 2.11 4.58
N GLY A 190 17.40 1.78 5.69
CA GLY A 190 16.47 2.68 6.38
C GLY A 190 17.11 3.99 6.82
N VAL A 191 18.29 3.92 7.43
CA VAL A 191 19.06 5.10 7.85
C VAL A 191 19.46 5.96 6.64
N LEU A 192 19.87 5.34 5.53
CA LEU A 192 20.17 6.07 4.30
C LEU A 192 18.92 6.74 3.73
N LEU A 193 17.78 6.04 3.68
CA LEU A 193 16.52 6.61 3.22
C LEU A 193 16.09 7.81 4.09
N ILE A 194 16.21 7.71 5.42
CA ILE A 194 15.97 8.82 6.34
C ILE A 194 16.89 10.00 6.02
N PHE A 195 18.20 9.74 5.98
CA PHE A 195 19.21 10.77 5.74
C PHE A 195 18.95 11.52 4.42
N PHE A 196 18.68 10.77 3.35
CA PHE A 196 18.38 11.36 2.05
C PHE A 196 16.99 12.00 2.00
N SER A 197 15.97 11.50 2.71
CA SER A 197 14.66 12.17 2.80
C SER A 197 14.77 13.59 3.38
N PHE A 198 15.65 13.80 4.36
CA PHE A 198 15.87 15.13 4.97
C PHE A 198 16.81 16.03 4.16
N ARG A 199 17.69 15.45 3.34
CA ARG A 199 18.68 16.20 2.55
C ARG A 199 18.29 16.41 1.08
N ALA A 200 17.34 15.64 0.58
CA ALA A 200 16.89 15.76 -0.80
C ALA A 200 15.95 16.96 -0.95
N ASP A 201 16.15 17.70 -2.04
CA ASP A 201 15.27 18.79 -2.45
C ASP A 201 14.48 18.43 -3.70
N GLY A 202 13.31 19.06 -3.85
CA GLY A 202 12.47 18.99 -5.04
C GLY A 202 12.11 17.56 -5.47
N CYS A 203 12.43 17.21 -6.72
CA CYS A 203 12.06 15.94 -7.35
C CYS A 203 12.52 14.73 -6.54
N THR A 204 13.77 14.74 -6.06
CA THR A 204 14.37 13.59 -5.35
C THR A 204 13.61 13.26 -4.07
N ARG A 205 13.13 14.28 -3.34
CA ARG A 205 12.37 14.08 -2.10
C ARG A 205 11.03 13.38 -2.32
N TYR A 206 10.33 13.71 -3.40
CA TYR A 206 9.06 13.07 -3.75
C TYR A 206 9.19 11.57 -4.00
N TRP A 207 10.36 11.09 -4.41
CA TRP A 207 10.60 9.65 -4.57
C TRP A 207 11.03 8.98 -3.26
N ILE A 208 11.93 9.61 -2.50
CA ILE A 208 12.56 8.97 -1.34
C ILE A 208 11.61 8.92 -0.13
N ALA A 209 10.86 9.99 0.18
CA ALA A 209 10.02 10.02 1.39
C ALA A 209 8.90 8.95 1.39
N PRO A 210 8.18 8.71 0.28
CA PRO A 210 7.23 7.59 0.17
C PRO A 210 7.88 6.21 0.30
N LEU A 211 9.04 6.00 -0.34
CA LEU A 211 9.80 4.75 -0.22
C LEU A 211 10.26 4.52 1.23
N PHE A 212 10.64 5.59 1.93
CA PHE A 212 10.94 5.56 3.35
C PHE A 212 9.71 5.13 4.17
N GLY A 213 8.54 5.74 3.96
CA GLY A 213 7.29 5.35 4.64
C GLY A 213 6.97 3.86 4.42
N PHE A 214 7.10 3.41 3.17
CA PHE A 214 6.92 2.02 2.78
C PHE A 214 7.91 1.06 3.48
N TYR A 215 9.17 1.47 3.60
CA TYR A 215 10.20 0.72 4.32
C TYR A 215 9.90 0.64 5.83
N ILE A 216 9.43 1.74 6.44
CA ILE A 216 9.04 1.75 7.87
C ILE A 216 7.88 0.79 8.13
N GLY A 217 6.86 0.75 7.27
CA GLY A 217 5.75 -0.18 7.47
C GLY A 217 6.18 -1.65 7.36
N TYR A 218 7.14 -1.96 6.50
CA TYR A 218 7.80 -3.28 6.48
C TYR A 218 8.58 -3.57 7.79
N LEU A 219 9.35 -2.60 8.30
CA LEU A 219 10.05 -2.77 9.58
C LEU A 219 9.10 -2.99 10.76
N ILE A 220 8.03 -2.20 10.85
CA ILE A 220 7.02 -2.36 11.91
C ILE A 220 6.43 -3.77 11.86
N HIS A 221 6.11 -4.25 10.66
CA HIS A 221 5.64 -5.62 10.48
C HIS A 221 6.68 -6.66 10.95
N LEU A 222 7.95 -6.44 10.63
CA LEU A 222 9.04 -7.31 11.07
C LEU A 222 9.17 -7.37 12.61
N LEU A 223 8.97 -6.24 13.28
CA LEU A 223 9.02 -6.09 14.75
C LEU A 223 7.76 -6.61 15.45
N ASP A 224 6.60 -6.58 14.80
CA ASP A 224 5.31 -7.02 15.35
C ASP A 224 5.28 -8.52 15.70
N GLY A 225 6.27 -9.32 15.26
CA GLY A 225 6.48 -10.70 15.72
C GLY A 225 5.34 -11.68 15.43
N SER A 226 4.28 -11.23 14.75
CA SER A 226 3.01 -11.92 14.57
C SER A 226 2.99 -12.95 13.44
N SER A 227 4.15 -13.26 12.83
CA SER A 227 4.25 -14.22 11.71
C SER A 227 4.63 -15.63 12.18
N PRO A 228 3.81 -16.66 11.86
CA PRO A 228 4.28 -18.05 11.81
C PRO A 228 5.41 -18.17 10.78
N ARG A 229 6.39 -19.02 11.06
CA ARG A 229 7.60 -19.22 10.24
C ARG A 229 7.24 -19.55 8.78
N MET A 230 7.85 -18.86 7.81
CA MET A 230 8.25 -19.52 6.56
C MET A 230 9.46 -20.40 6.87
N GLU A 231 9.24 -21.43 7.68
CA GLU A 231 10.16 -22.56 7.67
C GLU A 231 9.87 -23.27 6.36
N VAL A 232 10.82 -23.23 5.44
CA VAL A 232 10.92 -24.23 4.39
C VAL A 232 11.08 -25.54 5.13
N ILE A 233 9.95 -26.20 5.38
CA ILE A 233 9.92 -27.57 5.86
C ILE A 233 10.58 -28.36 4.73
N SER A 234 11.87 -28.65 4.91
CA SER A 234 12.49 -29.81 4.32
C SER A 234 11.58 -30.97 4.70
N THR A 235 10.84 -31.48 3.72
CA THR A 235 9.99 -32.65 3.91
C THR A 235 10.88 -33.79 4.34
N ASP A 236 10.89 -34.09 5.64
CA ASP A 236 11.18 -35.42 6.14
C ASP A 236 10.63 -35.57 7.56
N VAL A 237 9.99 -36.73 7.76
CA VAL A 237 9.49 -37.31 9.00
C VAL A 237 8.07 -36.88 9.44
N GLN A 238 7.11 -37.70 9.02
CA GLN A 238 5.83 -37.92 9.69
C GLN A 238 6.04 -38.23 11.18
N ILE A 239 5.34 -37.52 12.07
CA ILE A 239 5.16 -37.95 13.46
C ILE A 239 3.67 -38.26 13.67
N THR A 240 3.36 -39.54 13.62
CA THR A 240 2.09 -40.12 14.08
C THR A 240 2.01 -40.00 15.60
N VAL A 241 1.16 -39.12 16.11
CA VAL A 241 0.86 -39.06 17.55
C VAL A 241 -0.16 -40.15 17.86
N ILE A 242 0.30 -41.29 18.38
CA ILE A 242 -0.56 -42.32 18.96
C ILE A 242 -0.87 -41.91 20.41
N THR A 243 -2.09 -41.45 20.67
CA THR A 243 -2.55 -41.23 22.04
C THR A 243 -2.82 -42.58 22.71
N LYS A 244 -1.94 -42.97 23.63
CA LYS A 244 -2.12 -44.13 24.51
C LYS A 244 -3.24 -43.83 25.50
N THR A 245 -4.34 -44.58 25.44
CA THR A 245 -5.40 -44.56 26.46
C THR A 245 -4.90 -45.21 27.75
N PRO A 246 -5.25 -44.70 28.95
CA PRO A 246 -4.94 -45.37 30.21
C PRO A 246 -5.80 -46.63 30.36
N ASP A 247 -5.22 -47.72 30.85
CA ASP A 247 -5.93 -48.96 31.18
C ASP A 247 -6.99 -48.73 32.28
N PRO A 248 -8.12 -49.46 32.24
CA PRO A 248 -9.11 -49.39 33.30
C PRO A 248 -8.55 -50.00 34.59
N PRO A 249 -8.89 -49.46 35.78
CA PRO A 249 -8.55 -50.11 37.03
C PRO A 249 -9.30 -51.44 37.14
N GLY A 250 -8.53 -52.54 37.15
CA GLY A 250 -9.02 -53.89 37.38
C GLY A 250 -9.63 -54.03 38.77
N GLY A 251 -10.77 -54.71 38.84
CA GLY A 251 -11.45 -55.03 40.07
C GLY A 251 -10.72 -56.07 40.93
N ARG A 252 -10.88 -55.90 42.24
CA ARG A 252 -11.24 -56.96 43.19
C ARG A 252 -12.25 -56.37 44.18
#